data_AF-Q94LN7-F1
#
_entry.id   AF-Q94LN7-F1
#
_cell.length_a   1.000
_cell.length_b   1.000
_cell.length_c   1.000
_cell.angle_alpha   90.00
_cell.angle_beta   90.00
_cell.angle_gamma   90.00
#
_symmetry.space_group_name_H-M   'P 1'
#
loop_
_entity.id
_entity.type
_entity.pdbx_description
1 polymer ?
#
loop_
_entity_poly.entity_id
_entity_poly.type
_entity_poly.pdbx_seq_one_letter_code
_entity_poly.pdbx_strand_id
1 'polypeptide(L)'
;MGISLLPPMDFNLRDLFPNPENLDCLVDQFYTQEKDNLIKVILSDKAPGPDGFNGFFLKKCWQIISQDFYRGVRQGDPLSPLLFVLGAELLQRIVNKACSLGLLTKSINELDERGFPIIQYADDTSILLKALQREVFCFKALLNSFAHSTGLKVNYHKSCLYPINLSHENAVLFAGLLGCTIGTMPFTYLGLPMGTTRPRVVDFC
;
A
#
# COMPACT_ATOMS: atom_id res chain seq x y z
N MET A 1 11.50 -37.89 19.10
CA MET A 1 11.62 -36.43 19.33
C MET A 1 11.99 -35.80 18.00
N GLY A 2 10.99 -35.41 17.21
CA GLY A 2 11.19 -34.92 15.83
C GLY A 2 11.26 -33.40 15.83
N ILE A 3 12.44 -32.87 15.52
CA ILE A 3 12.68 -31.45 15.31
C ILE A 3 12.36 -31.17 13.84
N SER A 4 11.29 -30.45 13.54
CA SER A 4 10.96 -30.03 12.18
C SER A 4 11.94 -28.94 11.75
N LEU A 5 12.94 -29.31 10.96
CA LEU A 5 13.79 -28.37 10.24
C LEU A 5 12.93 -27.69 9.17
N LEU A 6 12.71 -26.38 9.31
CA LEU A 6 12.21 -25.55 8.21
C LEU A 6 13.13 -25.74 7.00
N PRO A 7 12.61 -25.89 5.78
CA PRO A 7 13.45 -26.03 4.60
C PRO A 7 14.31 -24.76 4.44
N PRO A 8 15.61 -24.89 4.12
CA PRO A 8 16.43 -23.72 3.83
C PRO A 8 15.86 -23.05 2.58
N MET A 9 15.37 -21.81 2.73
CA MET A 9 15.05 -20.95 1.59
C MET A 9 16.37 -20.57 0.92
N ASP A 10 16.80 -21.38 -0.04
CA ASP A 10 17.94 -21.10 -0.90
C ASP A 10 17.48 -20.22 -2.07
N PHE A 11 16.98 -19.02 -1.74
CA PHE A 11 16.63 -17.99 -2.72
C PHE A 11 17.73 -16.94 -2.74
N ASN A 12 18.69 -17.11 -3.65
CA ASN A 12 19.73 -16.12 -3.86
C ASN A 12 19.16 -14.94 -4.64
N LEU A 13 18.89 -13.84 -3.94
CA LEU A 13 18.32 -12.61 -4.50
C LEU A 13 19.16 -12.04 -5.66
N ARG A 14 20.45 -12.37 -5.75
CA ARG A 14 21.31 -11.94 -6.87
C ARG A 14 21.01 -12.66 -8.19
N ASP A 15 20.46 -13.87 -8.13
CA ASP A 15 20.20 -14.69 -9.31
C ASP A 15 18.86 -14.34 -9.99
N LEU A 16 17.95 -13.65 -9.29
CA LEU A 16 16.68 -13.16 -9.84
C LEU A 16 16.81 -11.80 -10.56
N PHE A 17 17.92 -11.10 -10.38
CA PHE A 17 18.13 -9.75 -10.90
C PHE A 17 19.52 -9.63 -11.55
N PRO A 18 19.63 -9.64 -12.89
CA PRO A 18 20.89 -9.28 -13.55
C PRO A 18 21.24 -7.79 -13.39
N ASN A 19 20.40 -6.96 -12.76
CA ASN A 19 20.64 -5.54 -12.55
C ASN A 19 20.08 -5.01 -11.21
N PRO A 20 20.90 -4.99 -10.13
CA PRO A 20 20.53 -4.41 -8.84
C PRO A 20 20.53 -2.86 -8.82
N GLU A 21 21.03 -2.19 -9.86
CA GLU A 21 21.28 -0.73 -9.86
C GLU A 21 20.04 0.17 -9.74
N ASN A 22 18.81 -0.37 -9.82
CA ASN A 22 17.58 0.44 -9.91
C ASN A 22 16.64 0.32 -8.70
N LEU A 23 16.99 -0.44 -7.66
CA LEU A 23 16.19 -0.50 -6.43
C LEU A 23 16.76 0.38 -5.30
N ASP A 24 18.04 0.75 -5.36
CA ASP A 24 18.64 1.60 -4.33
C ASP A 24 17.96 2.98 -4.25
N CYS A 25 17.46 3.51 -5.37
CA CYS A 25 16.69 4.77 -5.40
C CYS A 25 15.33 4.70 -4.67
N LEU A 26 14.82 3.50 -4.36
CA LEU A 26 13.61 3.26 -3.57
C LEU A 26 13.92 3.00 -2.08
N VAL A 27 15.19 2.71 -1.78
CA VAL A 27 15.70 2.35 -0.45
C VAL A 27 16.45 3.53 0.17
N ASP A 28 17.01 4.43 -0.64
CA ASP A 28 17.58 5.71 -0.23
C ASP A 28 16.50 6.56 0.42
N GLN A 29 16.43 6.38 1.74
CA GLN A 29 15.55 6.97 2.73
C GLN A 29 14.74 8.17 2.21
N PHE A 30 13.44 7.97 2.08
CA PHE A 30 12.42 9.00 1.95
C PHE A 30 12.60 10.06 3.05
N TYR A 31 13.38 11.11 2.76
CA TYR A 31 13.84 12.09 3.74
C TYR A 31 12.69 13.00 4.18
N THR A 32 12.88 13.68 5.32
CA THR A 32 11.98 14.70 5.89
C THR A 32 11.45 15.69 4.84
N GLN A 33 12.25 15.98 3.81
CA GLN A 33 11.93 16.92 2.74
C GLN A 33 10.81 16.44 1.79
N GLU A 34 10.71 15.15 1.46
CA GLU A 34 9.57 14.64 0.68
C GLU A 34 8.27 14.69 1.50
N LYS A 35 8.37 14.45 2.81
CA LYS A 35 7.23 14.54 3.74
C LYS A 35 6.75 15.99 3.92
N ASP A 36 7.66 16.95 4.04
CA ASP A 36 7.32 18.38 4.07
C ASP A 36 6.74 18.87 2.73
N ASN A 37 7.25 18.37 1.61
CA ASN A 37 6.73 18.70 0.28
C ASN A 37 5.34 18.11 0.04
N LEU A 38 5.01 16.97 0.66
CA LEU A 38 3.68 16.37 0.59
C LEU A 38 2.59 17.34 1.08
N ILE A 39 2.86 18.06 2.17
CA ILE A 39 1.91 19.01 2.75
C ILE A 39 1.66 20.19 1.84
N LYS A 40 2.68 20.67 1.13
CA LYS A 40 2.52 21.77 0.16
C LYS A 40 1.57 21.40 -0.97
N VAL A 41 1.59 20.13 -1.38
CA VAL A 41 0.86 19.64 -2.56
C VAL A 41 -0.43 18.90 -2.18
N ILE A 42 -0.71 18.66 -0.89
CA ILE A 42 -1.99 18.10 -0.45
C ILE A 42 -3.13 19.00 -0.94
N LEU A 43 -4.17 18.40 -1.52
CA LEU A 43 -5.35 19.13 -1.97
C LEU A 43 -6.10 19.66 -0.74
N SER A 44 -6.22 20.99 -0.64
CA SER A 44 -6.84 21.66 0.52
C SER A 44 -8.34 21.39 0.63
N ASP A 45 -8.97 21.00 -0.48
CA ASP A 45 -10.41 20.82 -0.71
C ASP A 45 -10.86 19.35 -0.71
N LYS A 46 -9.94 18.39 -0.44
CA LYS A 46 -10.33 16.99 -0.26
C LYS A 46 -11.34 16.84 0.89
N ALA A 47 -12.27 15.91 0.70
CA ALA A 47 -13.26 15.56 1.70
C ALA A 47 -12.58 15.28 3.05
N PRO A 48 -13.11 15.82 4.15
CA PRO A 48 -12.50 15.67 5.46
C PRO A 48 -12.47 14.19 5.87
N GLY A 49 -11.49 13.84 6.71
CA GLY A 49 -11.50 12.55 7.37
C GLY A 49 -12.76 12.37 8.26
N PRO A 50 -12.95 11.19 8.86
CA PRO A 50 -14.03 10.99 9.84
C PRO A 50 -13.95 11.95 11.04
N ASP A 51 -12.80 12.60 11.22
CA ASP A 51 -12.50 13.64 12.20
C ASP A 51 -12.95 15.06 11.79
N GLY A 52 -13.41 15.27 10.56
CA GLY A 52 -13.84 16.58 10.06
C GLY A 52 -12.70 17.50 9.61
N PHE A 53 -11.44 17.06 9.66
CA PHE A 53 -10.29 17.86 9.22
C PHE A 53 -10.00 17.64 7.74
N ASN A 54 -9.78 18.73 7.00
CA ASN A 54 -9.44 18.72 5.58
C ASN A 54 -7.96 19.09 5.34
N GLY A 55 -7.53 19.06 4.08
CA GLY A 55 -6.16 19.40 3.68
C GLY A 55 -5.70 20.80 4.10
N PHE A 56 -6.63 21.74 4.29
CA PHE A 56 -6.31 23.08 4.77
C PHE A 56 -5.83 23.09 6.23
N PHE A 57 -6.47 22.31 7.11
CA PHE A 57 -6.05 22.15 8.50
C PHE A 57 -4.63 21.59 8.57
N LEU A 58 -4.35 20.54 7.79
CA LEU A 58 -3.03 19.91 7.69
C LEU A 58 -1.93 20.91 7.34
N LYS A 59 -2.16 21.74 6.32
CA LYS A 59 -1.21 22.78 5.89
C LYS A 59 -0.96 23.82 6.98
N LYS A 60 -2.03 24.31 7.61
CA LYS A 60 -1.94 25.38 8.61
C LYS A 60 -1.26 24.91 9.89
N CYS A 61 -1.53 23.68 10.30
CA CYS A 61 -1.04 23.11 11.56
C CYS A 61 0.23 22.26 11.41
N TRP A 62 0.83 22.17 10.20
CA TRP A 62 2.00 21.31 9.93
C TRP A 62 3.17 21.54 10.89
N GLN A 63 3.42 22.81 11.25
CA GLN A 63 4.49 23.20 12.18
C GLN A 63 4.34 22.54 13.55
N ILE A 64 3.12 22.12 13.91
CA ILE A 64 2.75 21.49 15.17
C ILE A 64 2.73 19.97 15.00
N ILE A 65 2.06 19.46 13.95
CA ILE A 65 1.78 18.02 13.79
C ILE A 65 2.91 17.21 13.09
N SER A 66 3.85 17.88 12.42
CA SER A 66 4.90 17.21 11.63
C SER A 66 5.77 16.28 12.46
N GLN A 67 6.08 16.66 13.70
CA GLN A 67 6.87 15.83 14.61
C GLN A 67 6.16 14.53 14.97
N ASP A 68 4.84 14.58 15.18
CA ASP A 68 4.06 13.39 15.48
C ASP A 68 3.96 12.47 14.25
N PHE A 69 3.86 13.06 13.05
CA PHE A 69 3.95 12.30 11.81
C PHE A 69 5.33 11.63 11.61
N TYR A 70 6.42 12.29 12.00
CA TYR A 70 7.77 11.73 11.93
C TYR A 70 8.05 10.64 12.96
N ARG A 71 7.42 10.74 14.13
CA ARG A 71 7.56 9.76 15.22
C ARG A 71 6.66 8.53 15.03
N GLY A 72 5.73 8.60 14.08
CA GLY A 72 4.78 7.54 13.75
C GLY A 72 3.54 7.57 14.62
N VAL A 73 2.44 7.06 14.06
CA VAL A 73 1.10 7.10 14.66
C VAL A 73 0.94 6.02 15.73
N ARG A 74 0.45 6.39 16.91
CA ARG A 74 0.09 5.44 17.97
C ARG A 74 -1.42 5.37 18.11
N GLN A 75 -1.96 4.16 18.23
CA GLN A 75 -3.39 3.95 18.43
C GLN A 75 -3.87 4.66 19.72
N GLY A 76 -4.95 5.43 19.62
CA GLY A 76 -5.51 6.22 20.72
C GLY A 76 -5.01 7.67 20.75
N ASP A 77 -4.09 8.07 19.88
CA ASP A 77 -3.73 9.47 19.69
C ASP A 77 -4.89 10.21 18.99
N PRO A 78 -5.37 11.35 19.53
CA PRO A 78 -6.42 12.15 18.88
C PRO A 78 -6.08 12.61 17.46
N LEU A 79 -4.79 12.65 17.09
CA LEU A 79 -4.34 12.96 15.73
C LEU A 79 -4.25 11.74 14.81
N SER A 80 -4.48 10.52 15.32
CA SER A 80 -4.34 9.30 14.51
C SER A 80 -5.11 9.33 13.18
N PRO A 81 -6.40 9.73 13.14
CA PRO A 81 -7.17 9.74 11.89
C PRO A 81 -6.53 10.65 10.83
N LEU A 82 -6.07 11.83 11.26
CA LEU A 82 -5.39 12.81 10.43
C LEU A 82 -4.07 12.28 9.86
N LEU A 83 -3.28 11.60 10.69
CA LEU A 83 -2.00 11.01 10.30
C LEU A 83 -2.19 9.80 9.36
N PHE A 84 -3.30 9.06 9.48
CA PHE A 84 -3.66 8.00 8.52
C PHE A 84 -3.98 8.57 7.13
N VAL A 85 -4.70 9.69 7.05
CA VAL A 85 -4.95 10.37 5.76
C VAL A 85 -3.63 10.81 5.10
N LEU A 86 -2.69 11.34 5.88
CA LEU A 86 -1.36 11.69 5.39
C LEU A 86 -0.57 10.45 4.92
N GLY A 87 -0.61 9.36 5.68
CA GLY A 87 0.01 8.10 5.32
C GLY A 87 -0.55 7.53 4.00
N ALA A 88 -1.87 7.58 3.83
CA ALA A 88 -2.55 7.14 2.62
C ALA A 88 -2.10 7.94 1.38
N GLU A 89 -2.09 9.26 1.48
CA GLU A 89 -1.63 10.16 0.41
C GLU A 89 -0.15 9.93 0.06
N LEU A 90 0.69 9.68 1.08
CA LEU A 90 2.09 9.36 0.88
C LEU A 90 2.26 8.03 0.13
N LEU A 91 1.52 7.00 0.51
CA LEU A 91 1.55 5.71 -0.17
C LEU A 91 1.12 5.84 -1.64
N GLN A 92 0.05 6.58 -1.92
CA GLN A 92 -0.40 6.86 -3.29
C GLN A 92 0.71 7.50 -4.14
N ARG A 93 1.44 8.49 -3.58
CA ARG A 93 2.55 9.15 -4.28
C ARG A 93 3.73 8.23 -4.54
N ILE A 94 4.11 7.43 -3.55
CA ILE A 94 5.22 6.48 -3.67
C ILE A 94 4.92 5.46 -4.76
N VAL A 95 3.71 4.92 -4.78
CA VAL A 95 3.28 3.96 -5.81
C VAL A 95 3.20 4.62 -7.20
N ASN A 96 2.69 5.86 -7.28
CA ASN A 96 2.70 6.62 -8.54
C ASN A 96 4.12 6.90 -9.04
N LYS A 97 5.05 7.25 -8.15
CA LYS A 97 6.47 7.46 -8.49
C LYS A 97 7.08 6.16 -9.01
N ALA A 98 6.85 5.04 -8.33
CA ALA A 98 7.29 3.72 -8.79
C ALA A 98 6.71 3.37 -10.17
N CYS A 99 5.46 3.74 -10.44
CA CYS A 99 4.84 3.60 -11.76
C CYS A 99 5.54 4.47 -12.82
N SER A 100 5.84 5.73 -12.52
CA SER A 100 6.56 6.62 -13.46
C SER A 100 8.00 6.17 -13.76
N LEU A 101 8.62 5.44 -12.83
CA LEU A 101 9.94 4.84 -12.99
C LEU A 101 9.89 3.48 -13.72
N GLY A 102 8.70 3.00 -14.11
CA GLY A 102 8.52 1.71 -14.79
C GLY A 102 8.75 0.49 -13.88
N LEU A 103 8.71 0.69 -12.56
CA LEU A 103 8.85 -0.40 -11.57
C LEU A 103 7.52 -1.12 -11.34
N LEU A 104 6.41 -0.41 -11.51
CA LEU A 104 5.05 -0.92 -11.48
C LEU A 104 4.33 -0.52 -12.75
N THR A 105 3.48 -1.40 -13.27
CA THR A 105 2.64 -1.11 -14.43
C THR A 105 1.19 -1.00 -13.98
N LYS A 106 0.46 0.01 -14.46
CA LYS A 106 -0.98 0.10 -14.21
C LYS A 106 -1.67 -1.15 -14.75
N SER A 107 -2.52 -1.78 -13.93
CA SER A 107 -3.30 -2.94 -14.36
C SER A 107 -4.46 -2.57 -15.29
N ILE A 108 -4.88 -1.30 -15.28
CA ILE A 108 -5.96 -0.75 -16.11
C ILE A 108 -5.39 0.44 -16.88
N ASN A 109 -5.30 0.31 -18.20
CA ASN A 109 -4.66 1.30 -19.08
C ASN A 109 -5.46 2.60 -19.19
N GLU A 110 -6.77 2.56 -18.98
CA GLU A 110 -7.69 3.72 -19.15
C GLU A 110 -7.63 4.73 -17.98
N LEU A 111 -6.86 4.44 -16.93
CA LEU A 111 -6.74 5.31 -15.75
C LEU A 111 -5.63 6.36 -15.88
N ASP A 112 -5.30 6.77 -17.10
CA ASP A 112 -4.04 7.48 -17.33
C ASP A 112 -3.88 8.80 -16.55
N GLU A 113 -4.99 9.52 -16.33
CA GLU A 113 -5.02 10.76 -15.56
C GLU A 113 -5.14 10.57 -14.03
N ARG A 114 -5.58 9.39 -13.55
CA ARG A 114 -5.89 9.19 -12.10
C ARG A 114 -4.75 8.55 -11.30
N GLY A 115 -3.64 8.20 -11.95
CA GLY A 115 -2.50 7.52 -11.31
C GLY A 115 -2.73 6.01 -11.15
N PHE A 116 -2.00 5.39 -10.22
CA PHE A 116 -2.05 3.96 -9.95
C PHE A 116 -3.35 3.59 -9.20
N PRO A 117 -4.01 2.47 -9.55
CA PRO A 117 -5.30 2.07 -8.98
C PRO A 117 -5.19 1.62 -7.52
N ILE A 118 -5.32 2.60 -6.61
CA ILE A 118 -5.36 2.44 -5.16
C ILE A 118 -6.72 2.93 -4.66
N ILE A 119 -7.35 2.17 -3.77
CA ILE A 119 -8.55 2.54 -3.05
C ILE A 119 -8.20 2.53 -1.56
N GLN A 120 -8.42 3.65 -0.88
CA GLN A 120 -8.06 3.84 0.52
C GLN A 120 -9.24 4.41 1.30
N TYR A 121 -9.53 3.82 2.45
CA TYR A 121 -10.49 4.33 3.42
C TYR A 121 -9.99 4.03 4.83
N ALA A 122 -9.66 5.07 5.59
CA ALA A 122 -9.06 4.95 6.92
C ALA A 122 -7.83 4.00 6.92
N ASP A 123 -7.91 2.86 7.61
CA ASP A 123 -6.88 1.83 7.69
C ASP A 123 -7.00 0.73 6.62
N ASP A 124 -8.09 0.69 5.86
CA ASP A 124 -8.30 -0.26 4.78
C ASP A 124 -7.72 0.26 3.45
N THR A 125 -6.84 -0.52 2.83
CA THR A 125 -6.20 -0.20 1.55
C THR A 125 -6.29 -1.38 0.59
N SER A 126 -6.91 -1.17 -0.57
CA SER A 126 -6.98 -2.13 -1.66
C SER A 126 -6.18 -1.62 -2.87
N ILE A 127 -5.36 -2.47 -3.47
CA ILE A 127 -4.45 -2.09 -4.56
C ILE A 127 -4.57 -3.13 -5.67
N LEU A 128 -4.76 -2.65 -6.91
CA LEU A 128 -4.77 -3.51 -8.07
C LEU A 128 -3.37 -3.56 -8.69
N LEU A 129 -2.72 -4.73 -8.61
CA LEU A 129 -1.37 -4.95 -9.11
C LEU A 129 -1.39 -5.91 -10.30
N LYS A 130 -0.46 -5.71 -11.24
CA LYS A 130 -0.26 -6.66 -12.32
C LYS A 130 0.38 -7.93 -11.75
N ALA A 131 -0.09 -9.08 -12.20
CA ALA A 131 0.36 -10.39 -11.74
C ALA A 131 1.75 -10.77 -12.32
N LEU A 132 2.78 -9.96 -12.03
CA LEU A 132 4.17 -10.17 -12.42
C LEU A 132 5.04 -10.25 -11.17
N GLN A 133 5.87 -11.30 -11.07
CA GLN A 133 6.71 -11.54 -9.89
C GLN A 133 7.60 -10.35 -9.53
N ARG A 134 8.21 -9.70 -10.53
CA ARG A 134 9.02 -8.48 -10.35
C ARG A 134 8.21 -7.35 -9.71
N GLU A 135 7.00 -7.09 -10.19
CA GLU A 135 6.16 -6.00 -9.68
C GLU A 135 5.67 -6.30 -8.26
N VAL A 136 5.28 -7.55 -7.97
CA VAL A 136 4.88 -7.98 -6.61
C VAL A 136 6.04 -7.81 -5.62
N PHE A 137 7.25 -8.18 -6.03
CA PHE A 137 8.45 -7.99 -5.21
C PHE A 137 8.78 -6.51 -4.98
N CYS A 138 8.81 -5.70 -6.06
CA CYS A 138 9.03 -4.25 -5.94
C CYS A 138 7.99 -3.61 -5.04
N PHE A 139 6.73 -4.01 -5.16
CA PHE A 139 5.65 -3.53 -4.30
C PHE A 139 5.87 -3.90 -2.83
N LYS A 140 6.30 -5.14 -2.53
CA LYS A 140 6.66 -5.55 -1.17
C LYS A 140 7.81 -4.71 -0.60
N ALA A 141 8.84 -4.44 -1.40
CA ALA A 141 9.95 -3.58 -1.00
C ALA A 141 9.47 -2.14 -0.70
N LEU A 142 8.62 -1.57 -1.55
CA LEU A 142 8.01 -0.26 -1.33
C LEU A 142 7.21 -0.18 -0.03
N LEU A 143 6.39 -1.20 0.27
CA LEU A 143 5.65 -1.28 1.53
C LEU A 143 6.58 -1.34 2.76
N ASN A 144 7.69 -2.07 2.65
CA ASN A 144 8.67 -2.15 3.74
C ASN A 144 9.37 -0.80 3.95
N SER A 145 9.78 -0.11 2.88
CA SER A 145 10.35 1.24 2.99
C SER A 145 9.35 2.24 3.54
N PHE A 146 8.09 2.20 3.09
CA PHE A 146 7.01 3.03 3.62
C PHE A 146 6.82 2.81 5.13
N ALA A 147 6.78 1.55 5.57
CA ALA A 147 6.63 1.21 6.98
C ALA A 147 7.83 1.65 7.82
N HIS A 148 9.05 1.55 7.28
CA HIS A 148 10.26 2.03 7.93
C HIS A 148 10.26 3.55 8.08
N SER A 149 9.82 4.28 7.06
CA SER A 149 9.83 5.75 7.05
C SER A 149 8.68 6.38 7.84
N THR A 150 7.50 5.77 7.90
CA THR A 150 6.30 6.34 8.53
C THR A 150 5.96 5.73 9.89
N GLY A 151 6.50 4.55 10.20
CA GLY A 151 6.06 3.73 11.32
C GLY A 151 4.72 3.01 11.10
N LEU A 152 4.01 3.28 9.99
CA LEU A 152 2.76 2.61 9.63
C LEU A 152 3.06 1.24 9.01
N LYS A 153 2.83 0.19 9.78
CA LYS A 153 3.10 -1.19 9.34
C LYS A 153 1.87 -1.84 8.74
N VAL A 154 2.05 -2.47 7.58
CA VAL A 154 1.02 -3.33 6.98
C VAL A 154 0.76 -4.52 7.89
N ASN A 155 -0.51 -4.79 8.20
CA ASN A 155 -0.90 -5.98 8.92
C ASN A 155 -1.10 -7.14 7.95
N TYR A 156 -0.02 -7.88 7.69
CA TYR A 156 -0.05 -8.98 6.73
C TYR A 156 -0.97 -10.15 7.13
N HIS A 157 -1.21 -10.35 8.43
CA HIS A 157 -2.16 -11.36 8.92
C HIS A 157 -3.63 -11.02 8.59
N LYS A 158 -3.94 -9.73 8.43
CA LYS A 158 -5.26 -9.25 7.99
C LYS A 158 -5.31 -8.92 6.49
N SER A 159 -4.20 -9.07 5.79
CA SER A 159 -4.10 -8.78 4.36
C SER A 159 -4.45 -10.04 3.55
N CYS A 160 -5.13 -9.85 2.43
CA CYS A 160 -5.48 -10.94 1.52
C CYS A 160 -5.10 -10.59 0.07
N LEU A 161 -4.56 -11.56 -0.65
CA LEU A 161 -4.37 -11.51 -2.11
C LEU A 161 -5.57 -12.18 -2.79
N TYR A 162 -6.26 -11.44 -3.65
CA TYR A 162 -7.38 -11.95 -4.44
C TYR A 162 -6.91 -12.16 -5.90
N PRO A 163 -6.73 -13.40 -6.35
CA PRO A 163 -6.25 -13.67 -7.71
C PRO A 163 -7.34 -13.38 -8.74
N ILE A 164 -7.01 -12.60 -9.77
CA ILE A 164 -7.88 -12.33 -10.92
C ILE A 164 -7.16 -12.86 -12.16
N ASN A 165 -7.75 -13.85 -12.84
CA ASN A 165 -7.16 -14.50 -14.01
C ASN A 165 -5.72 -15.00 -13.77
N LEU A 166 -5.46 -15.59 -12.60
CA LEU A 166 -4.15 -16.08 -12.17
C LEU A 166 -4.24 -17.56 -11.79
N SER A 167 -3.24 -18.36 -12.16
CA SER A 167 -3.17 -19.77 -11.73
C SER A 167 -2.99 -19.88 -10.21
N HIS A 168 -3.47 -20.99 -9.65
CA HIS A 168 -3.36 -21.22 -8.21
C HIS A 168 -1.89 -21.24 -7.73
N GLU A 169 -0.99 -21.82 -8.50
CA GLU A 169 0.45 -21.87 -8.21
C GLU A 169 1.05 -20.47 -8.09
N ASN A 170 0.76 -19.57 -9.04
CA ASN A 170 1.23 -18.19 -9.00
C ASN A 170 0.58 -17.40 -7.86
N ALA A 171 -0.69 -17.68 -7.54
CA ALA A 171 -1.36 -17.05 -6.40
C ALA A 171 -0.68 -17.42 -5.07
N VAL A 172 -0.31 -18.69 -4.88
CA VAL A 172 0.45 -19.17 -3.71
C VAL A 172 1.83 -18.51 -3.64
N LEU A 173 2.54 -18.44 -4.77
CA LEU A 173 3.85 -17.78 -4.84
C LEU A 173 3.74 -16.30 -4.43
N PHE A 174 2.80 -15.55 -4.99
CA PHE A 174 2.66 -14.12 -4.73
C PHE A 174 2.15 -13.83 -3.32
N ALA A 175 1.24 -14.64 -2.80
CA ALA A 175 0.83 -14.57 -1.41
C ALA A 175 2.00 -14.82 -0.45
N GLY A 176 2.86 -15.80 -0.76
CA GLY A 176 4.11 -16.05 -0.03
C GLY A 176 5.09 -14.88 -0.06
N LEU A 177 5.32 -14.27 -1.23
CA LEU A 177 6.19 -13.09 -1.39
C LEU A 177 5.67 -11.87 -0.61
N LEU A 178 4.35 -11.64 -0.63
CA LEU A 178 3.73 -10.56 0.14
C LEU A 178 3.63 -10.89 1.64
N GLY A 179 3.60 -12.17 2.00
CA GLY A 179 3.39 -12.66 3.36
C GLY A 179 1.93 -12.62 3.81
N CYS A 180 0.97 -12.67 2.87
CA CYS A 180 -0.47 -12.58 3.14
C CYS A 180 -1.20 -13.88 2.78
N THR A 181 -2.49 -13.99 3.14
CA THR A 181 -3.32 -15.14 2.78
C THR A 181 -3.95 -14.97 1.39
N ILE A 182 -4.31 -16.08 0.73
CA ILE A 182 -5.10 -16.03 -0.50
C ILE A 182 -6.58 -15.93 -0.13
N GLY A 183 -7.26 -14.92 -0.67
CA GLY A 183 -8.71 -14.76 -0.55
C GLY A 183 -9.46 -15.31 -1.76
N THR A 184 -10.78 -15.43 -1.64
CA THR A 184 -11.69 -15.86 -2.71
C THR A 184 -12.74 -14.79 -2.99
N MET A 185 -13.15 -14.65 -4.25
CA MET A 185 -14.26 -13.77 -4.63
C MET A 185 -15.60 -14.53 -4.50
N PRO A 186 -16.71 -13.86 -4.12
CA PRO A 186 -16.79 -12.47 -3.67
C PRO A 186 -16.33 -12.30 -2.21
N PHE A 187 -15.88 -11.09 -1.85
CA PHE A 187 -15.55 -10.72 -0.47
C PHE A 187 -16.23 -9.41 -0.08
N THR A 188 -16.27 -9.07 1.21
CA THR A 188 -16.87 -7.81 1.69
C THR A 188 -15.80 -6.74 1.91
N TYR A 189 -15.99 -5.55 1.35
CA TYR A 189 -15.17 -4.36 1.59
C TYR A 189 -16.08 -3.23 2.08
N LEU A 190 -15.87 -2.75 3.31
CA LEU A 190 -16.70 -1.71 3.94
C LEU A 190 -18.22 -2.01 3.91
N GLY A 191 -18.58 -3.28 4.12
CA GLY A 191 -19.98 -3.74 4.04
C GLY A 191 -20.52 -3.93 2.63
N LEU A 192 -19.73 -3.66 1.59
CA LEU A 192 -20.13 -3.84 0.19
C LEU A 192 -19.58 -5.16 -0.37
N PRO A 193 -20.41 -5.98 -1.03
CA PRO A 193 -19.93 -7.19 -1.70
C PRO A 193 -19.12 -6.83 -2.95
N MET A 194 -17.84 -7.20 -2.92
CA MET A 194 -16.89 -7.12 -4.03
C MET A 194 -16.89 -8.46 -4.77
N GLY A 195 -17.59 -8.51 -5.90
CA GLY A 195 -17.73 -9.70 -6.73
C GLY A 195 -17.30 -9.47 -8.18
N THR A 196 -17.33 -10.54 -8.98
CA THR A 196 -17.14 -10.48 -10.44
C THR A 196 -18.42 -10.09 -11.19
N THR A 197 -19.55 -10.02 -10.47
CA THR A 197 -20.87 -9.67 -10.98
C THR A 197 -21.36 -8.37 -10.34
N ARG A 198 -22.24 -7.64 -11.04
CA ARG A 198 -22.87 -6.44 -10.52
C ARG A 198 -23.62 -6.75 -9.20
N PRO A 199 -23.33 -6.03 -8.08
CA PRO A 199 -24.04 -6.22 -6.82
C PRO A 199 -25.55 -6.01 -6.99
N ARG A 200 -26.35 -6.92 -6.45
CA ARG A 200 -27.82 -6.81 -6.39
C ARG A 200 -28.24 -6.48 -4.96
N VAL A 201 -29.45 -5.94 -4.79
CA VAL A 201 -30.02 -5.62 -3.47
C VAL A 201 -29.99 -6.81 -2.50
N VAL A 202 -30.12 -8.04 -3.02
CA VAL A 202 -30.05 -9.28 -2.23
C VAL A 202 -28.65 -9.63 -1.72
N ASP A 203 -27.60 -9.02 -2.26
CA ASP A 203 -26.22 -9.26 -1.87
C ASP A 203 -25.78 -8.30 -0.73
N PHE A 204 -26.65 -7.37 -0.32
CA PHE A 204 -26.48 -6.51 0.86
C PHE A 204 -27.20 -7.15 2.05
N CYS A 205 -26.43 -7.73 2.97
CA CYS A 205 -26.93 -8.27 4.24
C CYS A 205 -26.92 -7.22 5.35
#